data_AF-A0A528TRJ5-F1
#
_entry.id   AF-A0A528TRJ5-F1
#
_cell.length_a   1.000
_cell.length_b   1.000
_cell.length_c   1.000
_cell.angle_alpha   90.00
_cell.angle_beta   90.00
_cell.angle_gamma   90.00
#
_symmetry.space_group_name_H-M   'P 1'
#
loop_
_entity.id
_entity.type
_entity.pdbx_description
1 polymer ?
#
loop_
_entity_poly.entity_id
_entity_poly.type
_entity_poly.pdbx_seq_one_letter_code
_entity_poly.pdbx_strand_id
1 'polypeptide(L)'
;RYSVLMPNTARGGGISRKITNAQDRKRLKEVVADLEVPQGMGVILRTAGESRTKAEIKRDYEYLMRLWENVRNLTLQSTAPALVYEEGSLIKRSVRDLYNKDIDEILVSGEDGYREAKDFMRMLMPSHAKVVQPYRDTTPIFVRNGIEAQLDRMLQPQVTLKSGGYIIINQTEALVSIDVNSGRSTKEHSIEDTALHTNL
;
A
#
# COMPACT_ATOMS: atom_id res chain seq x y z
N ARG A 1 -1.84 -1.81 8.72
CA ARG A 1 -1.05 -2.06 7.49
C ARG A 1 -0.45 -3.47 7.52
N TYR A 2 0.32 -3.77 8.57
CA TYR A 2 1.02 -5.04 8.77
C TYR A 2 0.20 -6.02 9.60
N SER A 3 -0.72 -5.50 10.41
CA SER A 3 -1.56 -6.27 11.31
C SER A 3 -3.04 -6.15 10.92
N VAL A 4 -3.84 -7.13 11.32
CA VAL A 4 -5.30 -7.09 11.34
C VAL A 4 -5.73 -7.29 12.79
N LEU A 5 -6.42 -6.30 13.35
CA LEU A 5 -7.03 -6.39 14.68
C LEU A 5 -8.45 -6.91 14.53
N MET A 6 -8.78 -7.94 15.29
CA MET A 6 -10.13 -8.49 15.43
C MET A 6 -10.57 -8.26 16.87
N PRO A 7 -11.23 -7.14 17.18
CA PRO A 7 -11.54 -6.76 18.56
C PRO A 7 -12.60 -7.66 19.22
N ASN A 8 -13.37 -8.40 18.42
CA ASN A 8 -14.49 -9.23 18.89
C ASN A 8 -14.25 -10.73 18.69
N THR A 9 -13.00 -11.19 18.66
CA THR A 9 -12.67 -12.61 18.42
C THR A 9 -11.45 -13.06 19.19
N ALA A 10 -11.68 -13.74 20.33
CA ALA A 10 -10.62 -14.22 21.23
C ALA A 10 -9.71 -15.29 20.62
N ARG A 11 -10.16 -16.03 19.60
CA ARG A 11 -9.41 -17.14 18.97
C ARG A 11 -8.72 -16.75 17.65
N GLY A 12 -8.70 -15.47 17.31
CA GLY A 12 -8.30 -15.00 15.98
C GLY A 12 -6.81 -14.64 15.79
N GLY A 13 -5.95 -14.77 16.79
CA GLY A 13 -4.56 -14.31 16.67
C GLY A 13 -3.65 -15.21 15.83
N GLY A 14 -2.61 -14.64 15.19
CA GLY A 14 -1.59 -15.45 14.52
C GLY A 14 -0.71 -14.73 13.50
N ILE A 15 -0.04 -15.54 12.68
CA ILE A 15 0.84 -15.09 11.59
C ILE A 15 0.26 -15.64 10.28
N SER A 16 0.27 -14.84 9.22
CA SER A 16 -0.16 -15.21 7.86
C SER A 16 0.43 -16.56 7.44
N ARG A 17 -0.42 -17.46 6.92
CA ARG A 17 0.00 -18.78 6.41
C ARG A 17 0.97 -18.69 5.23
N LYS A 18 1.02 -17.55 4.54
CA LYS A 18 1.95 -17.31 3.42
C LYS A 18 3.39 -17.07 3.88
N ILE A 19 3.62 -16.81 5.17
CA ILE A 19 4.96 -16.69 5.75
C ILE A 19 5.42 -18.09 6.15
N THR A 20 6.23 -18.70 5.29
CA THR A 20 6.65 -20.11 5.42
C THR A 20 8.04 -20.25 6.07
N ASN A 21 8.87 -19.21 6.02
CA ASN A 21 10.20 -19.22 6.62
C ASN A 21 10.09 -19.39 8.15
N ALA A 22 10.73 -20.44 8.69
CA ALA A 22 10.65 -20.79 10.09
C ALA A 22 11.30 -19.74 11.02
N GLN A 23 12.39 -19.10 10.59
CA GLN A 23 13.09 -18.08 11.36
C GLN A 23 12.23 -16.81 11.47
N ASP A 24 11.66 -16.35 10.35
CA ASP A 24 10.75 -15.21 10.35
C ASP A 24 9.50 -15.49 11.17
N ARG A 25 8.93 -16.68 11.03
CA ARG A 25 7.74 -17.07 11.80
C ARG A 25 8.01 -17.10 13.31
N LYS A 26 9.19 -17.57 13.73
CA LYS A 26 9.59 -17.55 15.15
C LYS A 26 9.72 -16.11 15.65
N ARG A 27 10.47 -15.26 14.93
CA ARG A 27 10.65 -13.83 15.27
C ARG A 27 9.32 -13.10 15.35
N LEU A 28 8.44 -13.27 14.36
CA LEU A 28 7.13 -12.61 14.34
C LEU A 28 6.22 -13.11 15.46
N LYS A 29 6.35 -14.38 15.89
CA LYS A 29 5.58 -14.92 17.02
C LYS A 29 6.00 -14.26 18.33
N GLU A 30 7.29 -14.04 18.53
CA GLU A 30 7.82 -13.27 19.67
C GLU A 30 7.29 -11.83 19.64
N VAL A 31 7.31 -11.18 18.48
CA VAL A 31 6.74 -9.83 18.32
C VAL A 31 5.26 -9.79 18.69
N VAL A 32 4.43 -10.76 18.25
CA VAL A 32 2.99 -10.81 18.59
C VAL A 32 2.78 -11.01 20.09
N ALA A 33 3.58 -11.87 20.73
CA ALA A 33 3.50 -12.09 22.17
C ALA A 33 3.77 -10.79 22.96
N ASP A 34 4.66 -9.95 22.45
CA ASP A 34 5.00 -8.65 23.05
C ASP A 34 3.97 -7.53 22.80
N LEU A 35 2.93 -7.75 21.99
CA LEU A 35 1.90 -6.74 21.71
C LEU A 35 0.86 -6.60 22.83
N GLU A 36 0.90 -7.44 23.87
CA GLU A 36 -0.03 -7.40 25.02
C GLU A 36 -1.52 -7.28 24.60
N VAL A 37 -1.93 -8.11 23.64
CA VAL A 37 -3.28 -8.05 23.06
C VAL A 37 -4.33 -8.34 24.15
N PRO A 38 -5.31 -7.42 24.39
CA PRO A 38 -6.33 -7.61 25.42
C PRO A 38 -7.15 -8.89 25.23
N GLN A 39 -7.59 -9.48 26.34
CA GLN A 39 -8.47 -10.64 26.33
C GLN A 39 -9.74 -10.36 25.52
N GLY A 40 -10.12 -11.29 24.66
CA GLY A 40 -11.27 -11.11 23.75
C GLY A 40 -10.90 -10.60 22.36
N MET A 41 -9.69 -10.07 22.18
CA MET A 41 -9.18 -9.60 20.89
C MET A 41 -8.18 -10.57 20.27
N GLY A 42 -8.08 -10.54 18.94
CA GLY A 42 -7.07 -11.27 18.17
C GLY A 42 -6.31 -10.33 17.26
N VAL A 43 -5.02 -10.61 17.03
CA VAL A 43 -4.20 -9.89 16.05
C VAL A 43 -3.55 -10.86 15.07
N ILE A 44 -3.74 -10.62 13.77
CA ILE A 44 -3.06 -11.38 12.70
C ILE A 44 -1.99 -10.51 12.06
N LEU A 45 -0.75 -10.99 12.04
CA LEU A 45 0.31 -10.40 11.20
C LEU A 45 0.16 -10.85 9.75
N ARG A 46 0.02 -9.88 8.85
CA ARG A 46 -0.06 -10.05 7.39
C ARG A 46 1.32 -10.28 6.80
N THR A 47 1.36 -10.84 5.59
CA THR A 47 2.59 -11.03 4.81
C THR A 47 3.39 -9.72 4.63
N ALA A 48 2.71 -8.58 4.48
CA ALA A 48 3.39 -7.28 4.38
C ALA A 48 4.18 -6.88 5.64
N GLY A 49 3.91 -7.51 6.79
CA GLY A 49 4.64 -7.33 8.04
C GLY A 49 5.87 -8.23 8.19
N GLU A 50 6.13 -9.14 7.24
CA GLU A 50 7.18 -10.15 7.33
C GLU A 50 8.56 -9.50 7.53
N SER A 51 8.97 -8.57 6.68
CA SER A 51 10.28 -7.90 6.76
C SER A 51 10.31 -6.68 7.69
N ARG A 52 9.28 -6.47 8.51
CA ARG A 52 9.16 -5.25 9.33
C ARG A 52 9.72 -5.42 10.73
N THR A 53 10.20 -4.31 11.28
CA THR A 53 10.76 -4.25 12.63
C THR A 53 9.66 -4.35 13.69
N LYS A 54 10.01 -4.86 14.88
CA LYS A 54 9.09 -4.92 16.04
C LYS A 54 8.44 -3.56 16.32
N ALA A 55 9.21 -2.48 16.24
CA ALA A 55 8.72 -1.12 16.48
C ALA A 55 7.71 -0.63 15.43
N GLU A 56 7.83 -1.08 14.18
CA GLU A 56 6.86 -0.76 13.12
C GLU A 56 5.56 -1.56 13.30
N ILE A 57 5.67 -2.84 13.66
CA ILE A 57 4.51 -3.69 13.93
C ILE A 57 3.74 -3.19 15.15
N LYS A 58 4.45 -2.83 16.23
CA LYS A 58 3.82 -2.27 17.45
C LYS A 58 3.07 -0.98 17.18
N ARG A 59 3.66 -0.05 16.42
CA ARG A 59 2.98 1.20 16.03
C ARG A 59 1.73 0.95 15.19
N ASP A 60 1.78 -0.01 14.26
CA ASP A 60 0.60 -0.38 13.46
C ASP A 60 -0.51 -0.97 14.34
N TYR A 61 -0.14 -1.81 15.32
CA TYR A 61 -1.08 -2.35 16.30
C TYR A 61 -1.69 -1.26 17.18
N GLU A 62 -0.89 -0.35 17.74
CA GLU A 62 -1.35 0.79 18.55
C GLU A 62 -2.28 1.73 17.76
N TYR A 63 -2.03 1.89 16.45
CA TYR A 63 -2.95 2.60 15.56
C TYR A 63 -4.30 1.88 15.45
N LEU A 64 -4.31 0.57 15.21
CA LEU A 64 -5.55 -0.22 15.13
C LEU A 64 -6.34 -0.20 16.44
N MET A 65 -5.65 -0.23 17.58
CA MET A 65 -6.29 -0.11 18.91
C MET A 65 -6.93 1.26 19.10
N ARG A 66 -6.23 2.35 18.76
CA ARG A 66 -6.79 3.72 18.81
C ARG A 66 -7.99 3.88 17.88
N LEU A 67 -7.89 3.30 16.67
CA LEU A 67 -9.01 3.29 15.73
C LEU A 67 -10.22 2.58 16.33
N TRP A 68 -10.03 1.38 16.88
CA TRP A 68 -11.10 0.63 17.54
C TRP A 68 -11.74 1.41 18.70
N GLU A 69 -10.93 2.05 19.53
CA GLU A 69 -11.42 2.85 20.66
C GLU A 69 -12.29 4.02 20.18
N ASN A 70 -11.89 4.70 19.10
CA ASN A 70 -12.69 5.76 18.48
C ASN A 70 -14.03 5.23 17.96
N VAL A 71 -14.03 4.07 17.29
CA VAL A 71 -15.26 3.42 16.80
C VAL A 71 -16.17 3.05 17.97
N ARG A 72 -15.63 2.46 19.04
CA ARG A 72 -16.40 2.09 20.24
C ARG A 72 -17.02 3.31 20.91
N ASN A 73 -16.24 4.37 21.12
CA ASN A 73 -16.72 5.59 21.78
C ASN A 73 -17.79 6.30 20.95
N LEU A 74 -17.60 6.41 19.63
CA LEU A 74 -18.61 6.99 18.74
C LEU A 74 -19.90 6.16 18.72
N THR A 75 -19.77 4.82 18.72
CA THR A 75 -20.93 3.92 18.78
C THR A 75 -21.75 4.15 20.05
N LEU A 76 -21.10 4.27 21.22
CA LEU A 76 -21.78 4.49 22.50
C LEU A 76 -22.48 5.86 22.59
N GLN A 77 -22.03 6.85 21.82
CA GLN A 77 -22.61 8.19 21.78
C GLN A 77 -23.70 8.33 20.70
N SER A 78 -23.84 7.36 19.80
CA SER A 78 -24.72 7.43 18.64
C SER A 78 -26.05 6.71 18.87
N THR A 79 -27.11 7.22 18.23
CA THR A 79 -28.40 6.50 18.13
C THR A 79 -28.51 5.89 16.73
N ALA A 80 -28.91 4.62 16.63
CA ALA A 80 -28.96 3.92 15.36
C ALA A 80 -30.11 4.43 14.44
N PRO A 81 -29.93 4.43 13.10
CA PRO A 81 -28.71 4.07 12.36
C PRO A 81 -27.69 5.22 12.30
N ALA A 82 -26.41 4.92 12.53
CA ALA A 82 -25.33 5.89 12.46
C ALA A 82 -24.06 5.29 11.84
N LEU A 83 -23.35 6.06 11.02
CA LEU A 83 -22.04 5.72 10.49
C LEU A 83 -20.98 5.90 11.59
N VAL A 84 -20.45 4.80 12.12
CA VAL A 84 -19.45 4.82 13.22
C VAL A 84 -18.01 4.62 12.75
N TYR A 85 -17.84 4.18 11.50
CA TYR A 85 -16.54 4.04 10.84
C TYR A 85 -16.75 4.09 9.33
N GLU A 86 -15.94 4.91 8.66
CA GLU A 86 -15.79 4.90 7.21
C GLU A 86 -14.35 4.47 6.90
N GLU A 87 -14.17 3.54 5.97
CA GLU A 87 -12.83 3.17 5.52
C GLU A 87 -12.13 4.41 4.97
N GLY A 88 -10.86 4.57 5.35
CA GLY A 88 -10.11 5.79 5.03
C GLY A 88 -10.17 6.17 3.55
N SER A 89 -10.16 7.49 3.30
CA SER A 89 -10.08 8.06 1.96
C SER A 89 -8.93 7.46 1.15
N LEU A 90 -8.94 7.66 -0.18
CA LEU A 90 -7.83 7.23 -1.03
C LEU A 90 -6.48 7.75 -0.51
N ILE A 91 -6.42 8.97 0.03
CA ILE A 91 -5.22 9.55 0.63
C ILE A 91 -4.75 8.72 1.82
N LYS A 92 -5.64 8.44 2.78
CA LYS A 92 -5.32 7.62 3.96
C LYS A 92 -4.85 6.23 3.55
N ARG A 93 -5.52 5.59 2.56
CA ARG A 93 -5.13 4.27 2.04
C ARG A 93 -3.78 4.30 1.36
N SER A 94 -3.52 5.27 0.49
CA SER A 94 -2.24 5.42 -0.21
C SER A 94 -1.09 5.62 0.77
N VAL A 95 -1.25 6.50 1.77
CA VAL A 95 -0.23 6.69 2.82
C VAL A 95 -0.05 5.41 3.63
N ARG A 96 -1.15 4.76 4.07
CA ARG A 96 -1.08 3.52 4.84
C ARG A 96 -0.37 2.42 4.08
N ASP A 97 -0.65 2.23 2.79
CA ASP A 97 -0.25 1.04 2.05
C ASP A 97 1.10 1.23 1.33
N LEU A 98 1.37 2.42 0.79
CA LEU A 98 2.57 2.70 -0.03
C LEU A 98 3.72 3.34 0.74
N TYR A 99 3.45 4.17 1.76
CA TYR A 99 4.50 4.96 2.40
C TYR A 99 5.62 4.10 2.99
N ASN A 100 6.88 4.45 2.82
CA ASN A 100 7.98 3.78 3.50
C ASN A 100 9.08 4.81 3.83
N LYS A 101 10.12 4.38 4.56
CA LYS A 101 11.19 5.29 5.02
C LYS A 101 12.08 5.80 3.88
N ASP A 102 12.04 5.16 2.73
CA ASP A 102 12.81 5.54 1.54
C ASP A 102 12.08 6.60 0.71
N ILE A 103 10.88 7.02 1.13
CA ILE A 103 10.15 8.14 0.52
C ILE A 103 10.56 9.44 1.20
N ASP A 104 11.25 10.28 0.42
CA ASP A 104 11.75 11.59 0.87
C ASP A 104 10.62 12.62 1.07
N GLU A 105 9.62 12.60 0.18
CA GLU A 105 8.54 13.59 0.16
C GLU A 105 7.21 13.00 -0.32
N ILE A 106 6.10 13.45 0.28
CA ILE A 106 4.74 13.24 -0.21
C ILE A 106 4.14 14.59 -0.58
N LEU A 107 4.11 14.89 -1.88
CA LEU A 107 3.52 16.11 -2.42
C LEU A 107 2.00 15.95 -2.56
N VAL A 108 1.24 16.88 -2.00
CA VAL A 108 -0.23 16.86 -2.04
C VAL A 108 -0.77 18.16 -2.62
N SER A 109 -1.46 18.07 -3.76
CA SER A 109 -2.18 19.20 -4.36
C SER A 109 -3.58 19.34 -3.72
N GLY A 110 -3.95 20.56 -3.35
CA GLY A 110 -5.20 20.88 -2.66
C GLY A 110 -5.06 20.91 -1.13
N GLU A 111 -5.65 21.93 -0.51
CA GLU A 111 -5.50 22.20 0.92
C GLU A 111 -6.17 21.15 1.82
N ASP A 112 -7.37 20.69 1.46
CA ASP A 112 -8.11 19.69 2.24
C ASP A 112 -7.40 18.34 2.23
N GLY A 113 -6.94 17.90 1.05
CA GLY A 113 -6.17 16.66 0.91
C GLY A 113 -4.83 16.74 1.65
N TYR A 114 -4.15 17.89 1.60
CA TYR A 114 -2.92 18.12 2.35
C TYR A 114 -3.13 18.00 3.86
N ARG A 115 -4.18 18.64 4.40
CA ARG A 115 -4.52 18.56 5.83
C ARG A 115 -4.85 17.12 6.22
N GLU A 116 -5.68 16.44 5.44
CA GLU A 116 -6.03 15.04 5.70
C GLU A 116 -4.79 14.13 5.72
N ALA A 117 -3.91 14.25 4.72
CA ALA A 117 -2.67 13.49 4.63
C ALA A 117 -1.75 13.78 5.82
N LYS A 118 -1.59 15.05 6.18
CA LYS A 118 -0.68 15.50 7.23
C LYS A 118 -1.16 15.08 8.61
N ASP A 119 -2.45 15.20 8.90
CA ASP A 119 -3.03 14.78 10.17
C ASP A 119 -3.04 13.25 10.30
N PHE A 120 -3.30 12.53 9.20
CA PHE A 120 -3.16 11.08 9.18
C PHE A 120 -1.71 10.64 9.42
N MET A 121 -0.73 11.29 8.79
CA MET A 121 0.68 11.00 9.02
C MET A 121 1.10 11.35 10.46
N ARG A 122 0.60 12.44 11.05
CA ARG A 122 0.83 12.74 12.48
C ARG A 122 0.29 11.66 13.40
N MET A 123 -0.89 11.13 13.10
CA MET A 123 -1.50 10.06 13.89
C MET A 123 -0.70 8.76 13.78
N LEU A 124 -0.26 8.40 12.57
CA LEU A 124 0.42 7.14 12.29
C LEU A 124 1.90 7.18 12.69
N MET A 125 2.62 8.23 12.29
CA MET A 125 4.06 8.44 12.47
C MET A 125 4.39 9.93 12.66
N PRO A 126 4.24 10.48 13.88
CA PRO A 126 4.42 11.91 14.18
C PRO A 126 5.74 12.50 13.66
N SER A 127 6.86 11.78 13.80
CA SER A 127 8.18 12.23 13.34
C SER A 127 8.29 12.37 11.82
N HIS A 128 7.45 11.69 11.06
CA HIS A 128 7.43 11.71 9.59
C HIS A 128 6.36 12.66 9.03
N ALA A 129 5.58 13.34 9.88
CA ALA A 129 4.56 14.28 9.41
C ALA A 129 5.10 15.45 8.57
N LYS A 130 6.40 15.76 8.71
CA LYS A 130 7.10 16.76 7.90
C LYS A 130 7.39 16.29 6.47
N VAL A 131 7.25 15.01 6.15
CA VAL A 131 7.42 14.48 4.80
C VAL A 131 6.23 14.86 3.90
N VAL A 132 5.06 15.09 4.50
CA VAL A 132 3.86 15.56 3.77
C VAL A 132 3.99 17.06 3.51
N GLN A 133 4.09 17.42 2.24
CA GLN A 133 4.32 18.78 1.76
C GLN A 133 3.19 19.25 0.83
N PRO A 134 2.74 20.50 0.96
CA PRO A 134 1.71 21.03 0.08
C PRO A 134 2.33 21.37 -1.27
N TYR A 135 1.69 20.91 -2.34
CA TYR A 135 2.03 21.33 -3.68
C TYR A 135 1.31 22.63 -4.00
N ARG A 136 2.08 23.69 -4.31
CA ARG A 136 1.58 25.06 -4.51
C ARG A 136 1.94 25.68 -5.85
N ASP A 137 2.58 24.92 -6.74
CA ASP A 137 2.87 25.39 -8.08
C ASP A 137 1.56 25.54 -8.88
N THR A 138 1.58 26.47 -9.83
CA THR A 138 0.49 26.68 -10.80
C THR A 138 0.43 25.57 -11.84
N THR A 139 1.57 24.97 -12.18
CA THR A 139 1.62 23.83 -13.09
C THR A 139 1.00 22.61 -12.41
N PRO A 140 0.16 21.79 -13.06
CA PRO A 140 -0.35 20.57 -12.44
C PRO A 140 0.77 19.62 -12.00
N ILE A 141 0.60 18.98 -10.83
CA ILE A 141 1.62 18.14 -10.19
C ILE A 141 2.18 17.06 -11.11
N PHE A 142 1.34 16.31 -11.82
CA PHE A 142 1.81 15.23 -12.70
C PHE A 142 2.50 15.74 -13.97
N VAL A 143 2.09 16.90 -14.49
CA VAL A 143 2.77 17.57 -15.61
C VAL A 143 4.16 18.01 -15.18
N ARG A 144 4.26 18.68 -14.02
CA ARG A 144 5.54 19.14 -13.43
C ARG A 144 6.52 17.97 -13.26
N ASN A 145 6.02 16.81 -12.86
CA ASN A 145 6.83 15.61 -12.61
C ASN A 145 7.02 14.70 -13.83
N GLY A 146 6.51 15.06 -15.02
CA GLY A 146 6.64 14.24 -16.23
C GLY A 146 5.90 12.90 -16.18
N ILE A 147 4.88 12.80 -15.32
CA ILE A 147 4.07 11.60 -15.10
C ILE A 147 2.84 11.59 -16.02
N GLU A 148 2.33 12.77 -16.42
CA GLU A 148 1.11 12.89 -17.23
C GLU A 148 1.15 12.02 -18.48
N ALA A 149 2.22 12.12 -19.27
CA ALA A 149 2.39 11.33 -20.50
C ALA A 149 2.49 9.82 -20.24
N GLN A 150 2.85 9.40 -19.04
CA GLN A 150 2.85 7.98 -18.65
C GLN A 150 1.45 7.51 -18.29
N LEU A 151 0.65 8.35 -17.62
CA LEU A 151 -0.75 8.07 -17.32
C LEU A 151 -1.58 7.94 -18.59
N ASP A 152 -1.36 8.81 -19.58
CA ASP A 152 -2.03 8.72 -20.88
C ASP A 152 -1.74 7.39 -21.58
N ARG A 153 -0.50 6.88 -21.47
CA ARG A 153 -0.10 5.59 -22.02
C ARG A 153 -0.77 4.41 -21.30
N MET A 154 -1.17 4.55 -20.04
CA MET A 154 -1.88 3.48 -19.32
C MET A 154 -3.25 3.16 -19.93
N LEU A 155 -3.83 4.08 -20.68
CA LEU A 155 -5.11 3.91 -21.36
C LEU A 155 -4.96 3.24 -22.74
N GLN A 156 -3.72 3.08 -23.22
CA GLN A 156 -3.45 2.45 -24.50
C GLN A 156 -3.31 0.94 -24.32
N PRO A 157 -3.98 0.13 -25.17
CA PRO A 157 -3.82 -1.32 -25.12
C PRO A 157 -2.42 -1.75 -25.55
N GLN A 158 -1.71 -0.91 -26.33
CA GLN A 158 -0.35 -1.18 -26.78
C GLN A 158 0.67 -0.37 -25.97
N VAL A 159 1.71 -1.04 -25.46
CA VAL A 159 2.81 -0.40 -24.73
C VAL A 159 4.14 -0.71 -25.43
N THR A 160 4.81 0.33 -25.93
CA THR A 160 6.14 0.19 -26.56
C THR A 160 7.23 -0.02 -25.51
N LEU A 161 8.08 -1.02 -25.73
CA LEU A 161 9.22 -1.36 -24.89
C LEU A 161 10.47 -0.56 -25.31
N LYS A 162 11.41 -0.40 -24.38
CA LYS A 162 12.68 0.32 -24.63
C LYS A 162 13.54 -0.33 -25.73
N SER A 163 13.39 -1.64 -25.92
CA SER A 163 14.06 -2.42 -26.96
C SER A 163 13.52 -2.14 -28.38
N GLY A 164 12.35 -1.51 -28.51
CA GLY A 164 11.66 -1.33 -29.78
C GLY A 164 10.60 -2.40 -30.08
N GLY A 165 10.46 -3.40 -29.21
CA GLY A 165 9.28 -4.27 -29.17
C GLY A 165 8.07 -3.57 -28.55
N TYR A 166 6.96 -4.28 -28.39
CA TYR A 166 5.76 -3.79 -27.73
C TYR A 166 4.93 -4.93 -27.16
N ILE A 167 4.12 -4.62 -26.15
CA ILE A 167 3.10 -5.53 -25.63
C ILE A 167 1.70 -5.04 -26.00
N ILE A 168 0.76 -5.96 -26.17
CA ILE A 168 -0.67 -5.67 -26.36
C ILE A 168 -1.44 -6.31 -25.21
N ILE A 169 -2.24 -5.50 -24.51
CA ILE A 169 -3.04 -5.90 -23.35
C ILE A 169 -4.51 -5.84 -23.76
N ASN A 170 -5.17 -7.00 -23.79
CA ASN A 170 -6.58 -7.14 -24.15
C ASN A 170 -7.36 -7.76 -23.00
N GLN A 171 -8.35 -7.04 -22.50
CA GLN A 171 -9.27 -7.54 -21.49
C GLN A 171 -10.44 -8.29 -22.15
N THR A 172 -10.76 -9.47 -21.62
CA THR A 172 -11.94 -10.27 -21.97
C THR A 172 -12.84 -10.42 -20.75
N GLU A 173 -13.92 -11.19 -20.85
CA GLU A 173 -14.85 -11.43 -19.74
C GLU A 173 -14.20 -12.12 -18.54
N ALA A 174 -13.36 -13.13 -18.79
CA ALA A 174 -12.82 -13.99 -17.74
C ALA A 174 -11.30 -13.83 -17.53
N LEU A 175 -10.60 -13.21 -18.48
CA LEU A 175 -9.14 -13.10 -18.44
C LEU A 175 -8.62 -11.83 -19.11
N VAL A 176 -7.36 -11.51 -18.81
CA VAL A 176 -6.57 -10.51 -19.54
C VAL A 176 -5.51 -11.25 -20.35
N SER A 177 -5.49 -11.06 -21.66
CA SER A 177 -4.47 -11.58 -22.55
C SER A 177 -3.40 -10.52 -22.76
N ILE A 178 -2.13 -10.91 -22.63
CA ILE A 178 -0.97 -10.04 -22.90
C ILE A 178 -0.15 -10.74 -23.98
N ASP A 179 -0.01 -10.08 -25.13
CA ASP A 179 0.81 -10.53 -26.24
C ASP A 179 2.10 -9.72 -26.32
N VAL A 180 3.24 -10.36 -26.59
CA VAL A 180 4.58 -9.74 -26.59
C VAL A 180 5.19 -9.85 -27.98
N ASN A 181 5.52 -8.71 -28.58
CA ASN A 181 6.04 -8.61 -29.93
C ASN A 181 7.44 -7.98 -29.93
N SER A 182 8.41 -8.64 -30.56
CA SER A 182 9.78 -8.11 -30.71
C SER A 182 9.86 -6.91 -31.66
N GLY A 183 8.86 -6.71 -32.52
CA GLY A 183 8.74 -5.52 -33.37
C GLY A 183 9.98 -5.28 -34.22
N ARG A 184 10.62 -4.11 -34.04
CA ARG A 184 11.89 -3.74 -34.71
C ARG A 184 13.14 -4.01 -33.87
N SER A 185 13.02 -4.77 -32.77
CA SER A 185 14.17 -5.15 -31.94
C SER A 185 15.08 -6.10 -32.73
N THR A 186 16.19 -5.58 -33.26
CA THR A 186 17.19 -6.35 -34.02
C THR A 186 18.60 -6.16 -33.47
N LYS A 187 18.71 -5.86 -32.17
CA LYS A 187 19.99 -5.49 -31.54
C LYS A 187 20.85 -6.68 -31.16
N GLU A 188 20.28 -7.88 -31.06
CA GLU A 188 21.00 -9.06 -30.61
C GLU A 188 21.53 -9.90 -31.78
N HIS A 189 22.60 -10.64 -31.51
CA HIS A 189 23.27 -11.49 -32.50
C HIS A 189 22.46 -12.73 -32.90
N SER A 190 21.54 -13.17 -32.03
CA SER A 190 20.66 -14.32 -32.24
C SER A 190 19.19 -13.95 -32.06
N ILE A 191 18.31 -14.70 -32.74
CA ILE A 191 16.85 -14.61 -32.56
C ILE A 191 16.47 -15.02 -31.13
N GLU A 192 17.14 -16.01 -30.55
CA GLU A 192 16.89 -16.46 -29.18
C GLU A 192 17.23 -15.37 -28.17
N ASP A 193 18.37 -14.70 -28.34
CA ASP A 193 18.78 -13.57 -27.50
C ASP A 193 17.82 -12.39 -27.63
N THR A 194 17.35 -12.11 -28.86
CA THR A 194 16.34 -11.06 -29.11
C THR A 194 15.02 -11.38 -28.39
N ALA A 195 14.57 -12.63 -28.42
CA ALA A 195 13.35 -13.07 -27.74
C ALA A 195 13.50 -12.99 -26.22
N LEU A 196 14.61 -13.48 -25.67
CA LEU A 196 14.91 -13.39 -24.26
C LEU A 196 14.96 -11.94 -23.79
N HIS A 197 15.67 -11.07 -24.50
CA HIS A 197 15.80 -9.66 -24.15
C HIS A 197 14.48 -8.89 -24.28
N THR A 198 13.61 -9.26 -25.23
CA THR A 198 12.28 -8.63 -25.36
C THR A 198 11.37 -9.02 -24.20
N ASN A 199 11.52 -10.22 -23.65
CA ASN A 199 10.70 -10.73 -22.55
C ASN A 199 11.15 -10.24 -21.16
N LEU A 200 12.38 -9.74 -21.00
CA LEU A 200 12.94 -9.20 -19.75
C LEU A 200 12.70 -7.69 -19.61
#